data_AF-A0A3L6J942-F1
#
_entry.id   AF-A0A3L6J942-F1
#
_cell.length_a   1.000
_cell.length_b   1.000
_cell.length_c   1.000
_cell.angle_alpha   90.00
_cell.angle_beta   90.00
_cell.angle_gamma   90.00
#
_symmetry.space_group_name_H-M   'P 1'
#
loop_
_entity.id
_entity.type
_entity.pdbx_description
1 polymer ?
#
loop_
_entity_poly.entity_id
_entity_poly.type
_entity_poly.pdbx_seq_one_letter_code
_entity_poly.pdbx_strand_id
1 'polypeptide(L)' 'MTHDLSAQLMKKFRAEFGHIRCDDLTGIDMSNKDAFTKAYDSGVFRETCPKFVAGAVRIVLEMFPD' A
#
# COMPACT_ATOMS: atom_id res chain seq x y z
N MET A 1 0.20 22.07 8.83
CA MET A 1 0.88 21.91 7.52
C MET A 1 1.11 20.46 7.12
N THR A 2 1.23 19.50 8.05
CA THR A 2 1.49 18.08 7.75
C THR A 2 0.35 17.32 7.06
N HIS A 3 -0.90 17.81 7.14
CA HIS A 3 -2.07 17.12 6.60
C HIS A 3 -2.13 17.11 5.07
N ASP A 4 -1.48 18.08 4.42
CA ASP A 4 -1.57 18.27 2.97
C ASP A 4 -0.71 17.24 2.20
N LEU A 5 0.53 17.00 2.65
CA LEU A 5 1.44 16.06 2.01
C LEU A 5 0.94 14.61 2.07
N SER A 6 0.41 14.19 3.23
CA SER A 6 -0.19 12.87 3.37
C SER A 6 -1.41 12.70 2.47
N ALA A 7 -2.26 13.73 2.33
CA ALA A 7 -3.40 13.69 1.42
C ALA A 7 -2.98 13.59 -0.05
N GLN A 8 -1.92 14.28 -0.45
CA GLN A 8 -1.37 14.19 -1.80
C GLN A 8 -0.79 12.81 -2.11
N LEU A 9 -0.01 12.22 -1.18
CA LEU A 9 0.48 10.84 -1.29
C LEU A 9 -0.69 9.87 -1.43
N MET A 10 -1.69 9.95 -0.55
CA MET A 10 -2.85 9.06 -0.59
C MET A 10 -3.64 9.19 -1.89
N LYS A 11 -3.80 10.42 -2.41
CA LYS A 11 -4.48 10.66 -3.70
C LYS A 11 -3.72 10.01 -4.86
N LYS A 12 -2.40 10.21 -4.94
CA LYS A 12 -1.55 9.63 -5.99
C LYS A 12 -1.49 8.11 -5.88
N PHE A 13 -1.30 7.57 -4.67
CA PHE A 13 -1.28 6.14 -4.41
C PHE A 13 -2.61 5.49 -4.81
N ARG A 14 -3.75 6.09 -4.43
CA ARG A 14 -5.07 5.59 -4.81
C ARG A 14 -5.31 5.69 -6.32
N ALA A 15 -4.81 6.72 -6.99
CA ALA A 15 -4.94 6.84 -8.44
C ALA A 15 -4.19 5.71 -9.18
N GLU A 16 -3.08 5.23 -8.62
CA GLU A 16 -2.27 4.17 -9.21
C GLU A 16 -2.73 2.76 -8.82
N PHE A 17 -3.00 2.52 -7.53
CA PHE A 17 -3.31 1.19 -6.99
C PHE A 17 -4.80 0.97 -6.68
N GLY A 18 -5.65 1.97 -6.94
CA GLY A 18 -7.10 1.93 -6.75
C GLY A 18 -7.56 2.11 -5.29
N HIS A 19 -6.80 1.57 -4.33
CA HIS A 19 -7.13 1.56 -2.92
C HIS A 19 -5.94 1.99 -2.05
N ILE A 20 -6.21 2.25 -0.76
CA ILE A 20 -5.19 2.59 0.24
C ILE A 20 -5.18 1.61 1.43
N ARG A 21 -6.20 0.75 1.53
CA ARG A 21 -6.31 -0.26 2.60
C ARG A 21 -5.72 -1.57 2.12
N CYS A 22 -4.96 -2.23 2.98
CA CYS A 22 -4.34 -3.52 2.67
C CYS A 22 -5.38 -4.57 2.28
N ASP A 23 -6.55 -4.60 2.93
CA ASP A 23 -7.61 -5.55 2.61
C ASP A 23 -8.07 -5.43 1.15
N ASP A 24 -8.25 -4.19 0.69
CA ASP A 24 -8.69 -3.91 -0.67
C ASP A 24 -7.55 -4.13 -1.69
N LEU A 25 -6.30 -3.86 -1.29
CA LEU A 25 -5.11 -4.04 -2.15
C LEU A 25 -4.74 -5.51 -2.35
N THR A 26 -4.98 -6.34 -1.34
CA THR A 26 -4.54 -7.74 -1.32
C THR A 26 -5.70 -8.74 -1.48
N GLY A 27 -6.94 -8.29 -1.27
CA GLY A 27 -8.12 -9.15 -1.19
C GLY A 27 -8.19 -9.99 0.09
N ILE A 28 -7.30 -9.76 1.07
CA ILE A 28 -7.22 -10.53 2.31
C ILE A 28 -7.79 -9.70 3.46
N ASP A 29 -8.74 -10.25 4.20
CA ASP A 29 -9.20 -9.66 5.44
C ASP A 29 -8.09 -9.71 6.50
N MET A 30 -7.43 -8.57 6.73
CA MET A 30 -6.34 -8.43 7.69
C MET A 30 -6.80 -8.55 9.15
N SER A 31 -8.10 -8.39 9.42
CA SER A 31 -8.67 -8.57 10.76
C SER A 31 -8.90 -10.04 11.10
N ASN A 32 -8.93 -10.91 10.09
CA ASN A 32 -9.06 -12.35 10.27
C ASN A 32 -7.66 -12.98 10.42
N LYS A 33 -7.36 -13.46 11.63
CA LYS A 33 -6.06 -14.07 11.96
C LYS A 33 -5.73 -15.27 11.07
N ASP A 34 -6.70 -16.13 10.77
CA ASP A 34 -6.46 -17.34 9.97
C ASP A 34 -6.18 -16.97 8.51
N ALA A 35 -6.93 -16.01 7.96
CA ALA A 35 -6.70 -15.51 6.61
C ALA A 35 -5.33 -14.83 6.49
N PHE A 36 -4.96 -14.01 7.48
CA PHE A 36 -3.66 -13.37 7.55
C PHE A 36 -2.52 -14.40 7.61
N THR A 37 -2.57 -15.35 8.55
CA THR A 37 -1.53 -16.37 8.71
C THR A 37 -1.36 -17.18 7.43
N LYS A 38 -2.47 -17.61 6.81
CA LYS A 38 -2.41 -18.36 5.55
C LYS A 38 -1.73 -17.56 4.43
N ALA A 39 -2.07 -16.29 4.28
CA ALA A 39 -1.47 -15.42 3.27
C ALA A 39 0.01 -15.12 3.53
N TYR A 40 0.39 -14.99 4.79
CA TYR A 40 1.77 -14.84 5.21
C TYR A 40 2.58 -16.09 4.86
N ASP A 41 2.10 -17.27 5.26
CA ASP A 41 2.78 -18.55 5.04
C ASP A 41 2.85 -18.91 3.55
N SER A 42 1.83 -18.56 2.77
CA SER A 42 1.82 -18.78 1.32
C SER A 42 2.62 -17.75 0.54
N GLY A 43 3.29 -16.80 1.20
CA GLY A 43 4.15 -15.80 0.57
C GLY A 43 3.42 -14.69 -0.19
N VAL A 44 2.09 -14.58 -0.09
CA VAL A 44 1.31 -13.59 -0.85
C VAL A 44 1.77 -12.17 -0.55
N PHE A 45 2.03 -11.84 0.71
CA PHE A 45 2.55 -10.53 1.08
C PHE A 45 3.96 -10.29 0.56
N ARG A 46 4.79 -11.33 0.44
CA ARG A 46 6.14 -11.23 -0.11
C ARG A 46 6.11 -10.90 -1.61
N GLU A 47 5.10 -11.36 -2.33
CA GLU A 47 4.94 -11.11 -3.76
C GLU A 47 4.23 -9.80 -4.08
N THR A 48 3.32 -9.36 -3.21
CA THR A 48 2.42 -8.21 -3.48
C THR A 48 2.87 -6.93 -2.79
N CYS A 49 3.19 -6.97 -1.50
CA CYS A 49 3.50 -5.77 -0.72
C CYS A 49 4.69 -4.96 -1.25
N PRO A 50 5.79 -5.57 -1.77
CA PRO A 50 6.90 -4.79 -2.31
C PRO A 50 6.50 -3.84 -3.44
N LYS A 51 5.51 -4.21 -4.27
CA LYS A 51 5.02 -3.36 -5.37
C LYS A 51 4.38 -2.08 -4.83
N PHE A 52 3.57 -2.22 -3.78
CA PHE A 52 2.90 -1.09 -3.13
C PHE A 52 3.89 -0.21 -2.38
N VAL A 53 4.82 -0.79 -1.61
CA VAL A 53 5.83 -0.04 -0.87
C VAL A 53 6.75 0.72 -1.82
N ALA A 54 7.25 0.08 -2.88
CA ALA A 54 8.08 0.74 -3.88
C ALA A 54 7.32 1.87 -4.59
N GLY A 55 6.05 1.67 -4.91
CA GLY A 55 5.18 2.70 -5.47
C GLY A 55 5.02 3.90 -4.54
N ALA A 56 4.74 3.68 -3.25
CA ALA A 56 4.63 4.76 -2.26
C ALA A 56 5.93 5.57 -2.16
N VAL A 57 7.09 4.90 -2.09
CA VAL A 57 8.40 5.56 -2.06
C VAL A 57 8.62 6.39 -3.32
N ARG A 58 8.37 5.81 -4.51
CA ARG A 58 8.50 6.53 -5.79
C ARG A 58 7.61 7.77 -5.83
N ILE A 59 6.36 7.67 -5.41
CA ILE A 59 5.43 8.81 -5.35
C ILE A 59 5.96 9.91 -4.45
N VAL A 60 6.51 9.57 -3.28
CA VAL A 60 7.11 10.57 -2.38
C VAL A 60 8.29 11.25 -3.04
N LEU A 61 9.21 10.49 -3.67
CA LEU A 61 10.36 11.08 -4.37
C LEU A 61 9.92 12.01 -5.51
N GLU A 62 8.88 11.67 -6.25
CA GLU A 62 8.30 12.55 -7.30
C GLU A 62 7.66 13.83 -6.75
N MET A 63 7.23 13.83 -5.49
CA MET A 63 6.67 15.03 -4.83
C MET A 63 7.76 15.99 -4.34
N PHE A 64 8.99 15.53 -4.21
CA PHE A 64 10.15 16.31 -3.76
C PHE A 64 11.33 16.13 -4.71
N PRO A 65 11.21 16.58 -5.97
CA PRO A 65 12.36 16.64 -6.87
C PRO A 65 13.37 17.67 -6.33
N ASP A 66 14.66 17.34 -6.40
CA ASP A 66 15.78 18.21 -5.98
C ASP A 66 15.79 19.59 -6.66
#